data_AF-T1CNV7-F1
#
_entry.id   AF-T1CNV7-F1
#
_cell.length_a   1.000
_cell.length_b   1.000
_cell.length_c   1.000
_cell.angle_alpha   90.00
_cell.angle_beta   90.00
_cell.angle_gamma   90.00
#
_symmetry.space_group_name_H-M   'P 1'
#
loop_
_entity.id
_entity.type
_entity.pdbx_description
1 polymer ?
#
loop_
_entity_poly.entity_id
_entity_poly.type
_entity_poly.pdbx_seq_one_letter_code
_entity_poly.pdbx_strand_id
1 'polypeptide(L)'
;VLQQARDEIWQSWRYTCAENADHPRAKDLFDRLKLPGFHDPFAGGGALPLEAQRLGLESYASDLNPVAVLINKAMIEIPPKFAGRPPIHPVKHADSTQGGGQADLLRKEWKSAQGLAEDVRYYGQWMRDEAEKRIGHLYPKIEVTAEMTLDRPDLQTLYRQEARP
;
A
#
# COMPACT_ATOMS: atom_id res chain seq x y z
N VAL A 1 4.51 6.32 -20.38
CA VAL A 1 3.88 4.99 -20.32
C VAL A 1 2.50 5.04 -19.65
N LEU A 2 2.37 5.35 -18.36
CA LEU A 2 1.05 5.31 -17.68
C LEU A 2 0.02 6.27 -18.28
N GLN A 3 0.40 7.52 -18.60
CA GLN A 3 -0.53 8.47 -19.20
C GLN A 3 -1.03 8.01 -20.58
N GLN A 4 -0.13 7.48 -21.42
CA GLN A 4 -0.49 6.92 -22.72
C GLN A 4 -1.50 5.78 -22.58
N ALA A 5 -1.34 4.89 -21.58
CA ALA A 5 -2.30 3.82 -21.33
C ALA A 5 -3.68 4.37 -20.91
N ARG A 6 -3.71 5.43 -20.08
CA ARG A 6 -4.96 6.10 -19.71
C ARG A 6 -5.65 6.72 -20.93
N ASP A 7 -4.89 7.40 -21.78
CA ASP A 7 -5.41 8.03 -22.98
C ASP A 7 -6.02 6.99 -23.94
N GLU A 8 -5.35 5.85 -24.09
CA GLU A 8 -5.85 4.74 -24.92
C GLU A 8 -7.13 4.11 -24.37
N ILE A 9 -7.21 3.90 -23.04
CA ILE A 9 -8.44 3.43 -22.37
C ILE A 9 -9.60 4.39 -22.65
N TRP A 10 -9.37 5.70 -22.55
CA TRP A 10 -10.38 6.71 -22.85
C TRP A 10 -10.79 6.71 -24.32
N GLN A 11 -9.85 6.56 -25.24
CA GLN A 11 -10.15 6.47 -26.67
C GLN A 11 -11.00 5.24 -26.98
N SER A 12 -10.59 4.07 -26.49
CA SER A 12 -11.33 2.81 -26.65
C SER A 12 -12.74 2.89 -26.06
N TRP A 13 -12.90 3.50 -24.89
CA TRP A 13 -14.22 3.67 -24.28
C TRP A 13 -15.12 4.59 -25.10
N ARG A 14 -14.60 5.74 -25.55
CA ARG A 14 -15.36 6.69 -26.37
C ARG A 14 -15.76 6.10 -27.72
N TYR A 15 -14.94 5.23 -28.30
CA TYR A 15 -15.28 4.45 -29.48
C TYR A 15 -16.43 3.47 -29.18
N THR A 16 -16.32 2.70 -28.10
CA THR A 16 -17.38 1.77 -27.64
C THR A 16 -18.72 2.48 -27.45
N CYS A 17 -18.71 3.67 -26.83
CA CYS A 17 -19.93 4.45 -26.67
C CYS A 17 -20.53 4.95 -27.98
N ALA A 18 -19.70 5.26 -28.98
CA ALA A 18 -20.18 5.69 -30.29
C ALA A 18 -20.85 4.53 -31.03
N GLU A 19 -20.27 3.33 -30.97
CA GLU A 19 -20.85 2.10 -31.55
C GLU A 19 -22.18 1.70 -30.88
N ASN A 20 -22.38 2.09 -29.61
CA ASN A 20 -23.58 1.78 -28.84
C ASN A 20 -24.53 2.99 -28.68
N ALA A 21 -24.41 4.01 -29.54
CA ALA A 21 -25.23 5.22 -29.45
C ALA A 21 -26.74 4.94 -29.58
N ASP A 22 -27.11 3.92 -30.35
CA ASP A 22 -28.51 3.53 -30.57
C ASP A 22 -29.05 2.55 -29.51
N HIS A 23 -28.23 2.17 -28.52
CA HIS A 23 -28.67 1.26 -27.46
C HIS A 23 -29.82 1.90 -26.64
N PRO A 24 -30.91 1.18 -26.30
CA PRO A 24 -32.04 1.75 -25.56
C PRO A 24 -31.67 2.41 -24.23
N ARG A 25 -30.57 1.96 -23.63
CA ARG A 25 -29.99 2.50 -22.38
C ARG A 25 -28.64 3.20 -22.60
N ALA A 26 -28.37 3.73 -23.79
CA ALA A 26 -27.09 4.36 -24.12
C ALA A 26 -26.68 5.45 -23.12
N LYS A 27 -27.65 6.26 -22.67
CA LYS A 27 -27.43 7.33 -21.68
C LYS A 27 -26.95 6.81 -20.32
N ASP A 28 -27.33 5.59 -19.93
CA ASP A 28 -26.99 5.02 -18.62
C ASP A 28 -25.72 4.17 -18.67
N LEU A 29 -25.54 3.41 -19.76
CA LEU A 29 -24.50 2.37 -19.86
C LEU A 29 -23.26 2.83 -20.63
N PHE A 30 -23.38 3.86 -21.48
CA PHE A 30 -22.34 4.25 -22.42
C PHE A 30 -22.04 5.76 -22.34
N ASP A 31 -21.87 6.28 -21.12
CA ASP A 31 -21.48 7.68 -20.90
C ASP A 31 -20.02 7.93 -21.35
N ARG A 32 -19.84 8.77 -22.38
CA ARG A 32 -18.53 9.11 -22.96
C ARG A 32 -17.64 9.96 -22.04
N LEU A 33 -18.23 10.55 -21.01
CA LEU A 33 -17.56 11.42 -20.05
C LEU A 33 -17.19 10.70 -18.75
N LYS A 34 -17.67 9.47 -18.56
CA LYS A 34 -17.38 8.65 -17.38
C LYS A 34 -16.91 7.26 -17.80
N LEU A 35 -15.72 6.85 -17.36
CA LEU A 35 -15.26 5.47 -17.54
C LEU A 35 -16.15 4.50 -16.73
N PRO A 36 -16.33 3.26 -17.23
CA PRO A 36 -17.03 2.23 -16.46
C PRO A 36 -16.25 1.87 -15.20
N GLY A 37 -16.97 1.42 -14.17
CA GLY A 37 -16.34 0.88 -12.96
C GLY A 37 -15.60 -0.42 -13.26
N PHE A 38 -14.43 -0.60 -12.66
CA PHE A 38 -13.69 -1.85 -12.63
C PHE A 38 -14.15 -2.67 -11.42
N HIS A 39 -14.49 -3.94 -11.62
CA HIS A 39 -14.95 -4.83 -10.55
C HIS A 39 -14.09 -6.09 -10.50
N ASP A 40 -13.50 -6.36 -9.33
CA ASP A 40 -12.76 -7.59 -9.05
C ASP A 40 -13.35 -8.29 -7.81
N PRO A 41 -14.20 -9.32 -8.01
CA PRO A 41 -14.88 -10.00 -6.91
C PRO A 41 -14.00 -11.01 -6.15
N PHE A 42 -12.78 -11.27 -6.63
CA PHE A 42 -11.82 -12.22 -6.05
C PHE A 42 -10.45 -11.56 -5.90
N ALA A 43 -10.46 -10.35 -5.32
CA ALA A 43 -9.32 -9.46 -5.38
C ALA A 43 -8.07 -9.98 -4.66
N GLY A 44 -8.21 -10.89 -3.70
CA GLY A 44 -7.09 -11.50 -3.00
C GLY A 44 -6.16 -10.45 -2.41
N GLY A 45 -4.94 -10.37 -2.94
CA GLY A 45 -3.93 -9.38 -2.52
C GLY A 45 -4.11 -7.98 -3.11
N GLY A 46 -5.05 -7.75 -4.03
CA GLY A 46 -5.44 -6.41 -4.50
C GLY A 46 -4.62 -5.83 -5.65
N ALA A 47 -3.82 -6.64 -6.35
CA ALA A 47 -2.97 -6.17 -7.44
C ALA A 47 -3.78 -5.60 -8.62
N LEU A 48 -4.82 -6.32 -9.09
CA LEU A 48 -5.68 -5.88 -10.18
C LEU A 48 -6.41 -4.56 -9.85
N PRO A 49 -7.12 -4.44 -8.71
CA PRO A 49 -7.82 -3.20 -8.39
C PRO A 49 -6.87 -2.02 -8.13
N LEU A 50 -5.64 -2.25 -7.63
CA LEU A 50 -4.61 -1.21 -7.52
C LEU A 50 -4.18 -0.70 -8.89
N GLU A 51 -3.91 -1.60 -9.84
CA GLU A 51 -3.53 -1.20 -11.21
C GLU A 51 -4.68 -0.48 -11.94
N ALA A 52 -5.93 -0.93 -11.75
CA ALA A 52 -7.10 -0.23 -12.27
C ALA A 52 -7.17 1.22 -11.75
N GLN A 53 -6.92 1.43 -10.46
CA GLN A 53 -6.86 2.78 -9.87
C GLN A 53 -5.69 3.59 -10.45
N ARG A 54 -4.52 2.99 -10.67
CA ARG A 54 -3.38 3.65 -11.33
C ARG A 54 -3.72 4.05 -12.76
N LEU A 55 -4.57 3.29 -13.45
CA LEU A 55 -5.09 3.61 -14.79
C LEU A 55 -6.28 4.58 -14.77
N GLY A 56 -6.69 5.09 -13.60
CA GLY A 56 -7.74 6.10 -13.47
C GLY A 56 -9.16 5.54 -13.51
N LEU A 57 -9.33 4.23 -13.37
CA LEU A 57 -10.64 3.58 -13.26
C LEU A 57 -11.17 3.68 -11.83
N GLU A 58 -12.49 3.80 -11.71
CA GLU A 58 -13.19 3.65 -10.43
C GLU A 58 -13.21 2.15 -10.07
N SER A 59 -12.43 1.76 -9.06
CA SER A 59 -12.11 0.36 -8.79
C SER A 59 -12.87 -0.17 -7.57
N TYR A 60 -13.56 -1.29 -7.76
CA TYR A 60 -14.34 -2.01 -6.76
C TYR A 60 -13.78 -3.40 -6.58
N ALA A 61 -13.38 -3.72 -5.35
CA ALA A 61 -12.77 -4.99 -5.00
C ALA A 61 -13.54 -5.66 -3.86
N SER A 62 -13.76 -6.96 -3.97
CA SER A 62 -14.27 -7.77 -2.86
C SER A 62 -13.50 -9.08 -2.74
N ASP A 63 -13.59 -9.69 -1.56
CA ASP A 63 -13.09 -11.03 -1.30
C ASP A 63 -13.88 -11.62 -0.12
N LEU A 64 -14.06 -12.94 -0.09
CA LEU A 64 -14.70 -13.62 1.03
C LEU A 64 -13.77 -13.67 2.26
N ASN A 65 -12.47 -13.78 2.03
CA ASN A 65 -11.48 -13.86 3.09
C ASN A 65 -11.30 -12.47 3.74
N PRO A 66 -11.60 -12.31 5.03
CA PRO A 66 -11.46 -11.01 5.71
C PRO A 66 -10.00 -10.50 5.72
N VAL A 67 -9.01 -11.39 5.66
CA VAL A 67 -7.60 -11.00 5.55
C VAL A 67 -7.31 -10.36 4.19
N ALA A 68 -7.83 -10.94 3.11
CA ALA A 68 -7.70 -10.38 1.76
C ALA A 68 -8.40 -9.02 1.67
N VAL A 69 -9.61 -8.89 2.24
CA VAL A 69 -10.31 -7.60 2.34
C VAL A 69 -9.48 -6.55 3.08
N LEU A 70 -8.84 -6.93 4.20
CA LEU A 70 -7.99 -6.02 4.96
C LEU A 70 -6.76 -5.57 4.14
N ILE A 71 -6.10 -6.48 3.43
CA ILE A 71 -4.98 -6.17 2.54
C ILE A 71 -5.42 -5.18 1.46
N ASN A 72 -6.54 -5.44 0.80
CA ASN A 72 -7.08 -4.55 -0.24
C ASN A 72 -7.35 -3.14 0.30
N LYS A 73 -7.95 -3.03 1.48
CA LYS A 73 -8.18 -1.74 2.13
C LYS A 73 -6.87 -1.02 2.45
N ALA A 74 -5.89 -1.75 3.01
CA ALA A 74 -4.58 -1.22 3.35
C ALA A 74 -3.81 -0.70 2.14
N MET A 75 -3.95 -1.34 0.97
CA MET A 75 -3.25 -0.92 -0.24
C MET A 75 -3.97 0.18 -1.03
N ILE A 76 -5.31 0.12 -1.13
CA ILE A 76 -6.07 0.88 -2.14
C ILE A 76 -6.91 1.98 -1.49
N GLU A 77 -7.58 1.67 -0.38
CA GLU A 77 -8.57 2.58 0.22
C GLU A 77 -7.93 3.54 1.23
N ILE A 78 -7.00 3.05 2.06
CA ILE A 78 -6.40 3.81 3.15
C ILE A 78 -5.40 4.86 2.64
N PRO A 79 -4.38 4.53 1.83
CA PRO A 79 -3.30 5.47 1.51
C PRO A 79 -3.77 6.79 0.87
N PRO A 80 -4.72 6.81 -0.10
CA PRO A 80 -5.22 8.05 -0.67
C PRO A 80 -5.90 8.97 0.35
N LYS A 81 -6.58 8.42 1.38
CA LYS A 81 -7.23 9.22 2.43
C LYS A 81 -6.23 9.97 3.32
N PHE A 82 -5.00 9.48 3.41
CA PHE A 82 -3.91 10.07 4.17
C PHE A 82 -2.86 10.77 3.29
N ALA A 83 -3.12 10.92 1.99
CA ALA A 83 -2.22 11.63 1.10
C ALA A 83 -2.01 13.08 1.59
N GLY A 84 -0.75 13.49 1.70
CA GLY A 84 -0.38 14.83 2.16
C GLY A 84 -0.52 15.08 3.66
N ARG A 85 -0.95 14.08 4.44
CA ARG A 85 -1.12 14.23 5.89
C ARG A 85 0.17 13.93 6.64
N PRO A 86 0.47 14.67 7.73
CA PRO A 86 1.59 14.35 8.61
C PRO A 86 1.33 13.06 9.40
N PRO A 87 2.40 12.35 9.83
CA PRO A 87 2.29 11.22 10.72
C PRO A 87 1.74 11.62 12.09
N ILE A 88 1.08 10.69 12.77
CA ILE A 88 0.46 10.90 14.09
C ILE A 88 1.23 10.23 15.23
N HIS A 89 2.24 9.42 14.95
CA HIS A 89 3.02 8.75 15.97
C HIS A 89 3.64 9.75 16.98
N PRO A 90 3.80 9.37 18.26
CA PRO A 90 4.40 10.25 19.24
C PRO A 90 5.91 10.37 19.02
N VAL A 91 6.41 11.61 18.96
CA VAL A 91 7.85 11.90 18.96
C VAL A 91 8.36 11.83 20.40
N LYS A 92 9.33 10.94 20.67
CA LYS A 92 10.01 10.93 21.96
C LYS A 92 10.94 12.14 22.05
N HIS A 93 10.71 13.02 23.02
CA HIS A 93 11.50 14.24 23.27
C HIS A 93 12.97 14.01 23.69
N ALA A 94 13.51 12.79 23.57
CA ALA A 94 14.70 12.37 24.31
C ALA A 94 16.04 12.53 23.59
N ASP A 95 16.10 12.96 22.33
CA ASP A 95 17.36 13.29 21.66
C ASP A 95 17.20 14.51 20.76
N SER A 96 17.23 15.68 21.38
CA SER A 96 17.36 16.99 20.73
C SER A 96 18.71 17.22 20.04
N THR A 97 19.45 16.16 19.71
CA THR A 97 20.70 16.18 18.95
C THR A 97 20.47 15.96 17.45
N GLN A 98 19.29 15.47 17.05
CA GLN A 98 18.84 15.47 15.65
C GLN A 98 17.46 16.13 15.58
N GLY A 99 17.41 17.37 15.07
CA GLY A 99 16.18 18.17 15.00
C GLY A 99 15.01 17.40 14.41
N GLY A 100 13.92 17.29 15.18
CA GLY A 100 12.77 16.49 14.81
C GLY A 100 11.74 16.41 15.93
N GLY A 101 11.21 17.55 16.38
CA GLY A 101 10.08 17.59 17.31
C GLY A 101 8.73 17.34 16.63
N GLN A 102 7.66 17.14 17.40
CA GLN A 102 6.28 17.07 16.86
C GLN A 102 5.95 18.30 15.98
N ALA A 103 6.47 19.47 16.36
CA ALA A 103 6.33 20.71 15.60
C ALA A 103 7.03 20.64 14.23
N ASP A 104 8.13 19.90 14.10
CA ASP A 104 8.86 19.75 12.84
C ASP A 104 8.14 18.79 11.89
N LEU A 105 7.51 17.73 12.42
CA LEU A 105 6.63 16.85 11.63
C LEU A 105 5.44 17.59 11.03
N LEU A 106 4.88 18.58 11.76
CA LEU A 106 3.79 19.43 11.27
C LEU A 106 4.25 20.48 10.25
N ARG A 107 5.50 20.94 10.34
CA ARG A 107 6.08 21.93 9.42
C ARG A 107 6.58 21.31 8.11
N LYS A 108 6.94 20.02 8.13
CA LYS A 108 7.39 19.29 6.95
C LYS A 108 6.24 19.08 5.97
N GLU A 109 6.50 19.32 4.70
CA GLU A 109 5.58 18.95 3.62
C GLU A 109 5.67 17.43 3.37
N TRP A 110 4.53 16.75 3.44
CA TRP A 110 4.43 15.32 3.20
C TRP A 110 3.89 15.08 1.79
N LYS A 111 4.64 14.37 0.95
CA LYS A 111 4.21 14.07 -0.41
C LYS A 111 3.53 12.70 -0.46
N SER A 112 2.39 12.62 -1.12
CA SER A 112 1.64 11.35 -1.28
C SER A 112 1.44 10.67 0.09
N ALA A 113 1.67 9.35 0.21
CA ALA A 113 1.49 8.59 1.44
C ALA A 113 2.70 8.62 2.41
N GLN A 114 3.62 9.58 2.29
CA GLN A 114 4.84 9.59 3.10
C GLN A 114 4.57 9.66 4.62
N GLY A 115 3.61 10.49 5.07
CA GLY A 115 3.30 10.57 6.50
C GLY A 115 2.73 9.25 7.03
N LEU A 116 1.79 8.64 6.30
CA LEU A 116 1.28 7.31 6.63
C LEU A 116 2.41 6.25 6.67
N ALA A 117 3.37 6.33 5.75
CA ALA A 117 4.50 5.40 5.72
C ALA A 117 5.39 5.52 6.99
N GLU A 118 5.59 6.72 7.53
CA GLU A 118 6.29 6.88 8.81
C GLU A 118 5.53 6.25 9.97
N ASP A 119 4.21 6.43 10.04
CA ASP A 119 3.38 5.77 11.05
C ASP A 119 3.45 4.24 10.94
N VAL A 120 3.37 3.70 9.72
CA VAL A 120 3.49 2.24 9.48
C VAL A 120 4.84 1.72 9.98
N ARG A 121 5.94 2.43 9.71
CA ARG A 121 7.27 2.03 10.22
C ARG A 121 7.33 2.11 11.74
N TYR A 122 6.87 3.21 12.33
CA TYR A 122 6.88 3.43 13.77
C TYR A 122 6.09 2.35 14.52
N TYR A 123 4.81 2.16 14.15
CA TYR A 123 3.94 1.20 14.82
C TYR A 123 4.32 -0.23 14.50
N GLY A 124 4.86 -0.51 13.30
CA GLY A 124 5.41 -1.82 12.95
C GLY A 124 6.62 -2.18 13.82
N GLN A 125 7.54 -1.22 14.02
CA GLN A 125 8.67 -1.36 14.93
C GLN A 125 8.20 -1.60 16.37
N TRP A 126 7.29 -0.78 16.88
CA TRP A 126 6.73 -0.94 18.22
C TRP A 126 6.05 -2.30 18.41
N MET A 127 5.23 -2.74 17.45
CA MET A 127 4.54 -4.03 17.51
C MET A 127 5.52 -5.20 17.50
N ARG A 128 6.60 -5.11 16.70
CA ARG A 128 7.68 -6.11 16.70
C ARG A 128 8.35 -6.19 18.07
N ASP A 129 8.72 -5.05 18.64
CA ASP A 129 9.41 -5.00 19.94
C ASP A 129 8.52 -5.54 21.07
N GLU A 130 7.22 -5.24 21.04
CA GLU A 130 6.25 -5.79 21.99
C GLU A 130 6.06 -7.31 21.81
N ALA A 131 6.05 -7.80 20.56
CA ALA A 131 6.01 -9.24 20.30
C ALA A 131 7.28 -9.94 20.82
N GLU A 132 8.47 -9.38 20.58
CA GLU A 132 9.72 -9.94 21.09
C GLU A 132 9.73 -10.02 22.62
N LYS A 133 9.27 -8.98 23.32
CA LYS A 133 9.16 -9.00 24.79
C LYS A 133 8.22 -10.09 25.30
N ARG A 134 7.06 -10.27 24.68
CA ARG A 134 6.01 -11.16 25.17
C ARG A 134 6.23 -12.61 24.80
N ILE A 135 6.64 -12.86 23.56
CA ILE A 135 6.72 -14.21 22.98
C ILE A 135 8.08 -14.53 22.37
N GLY A 136 9.02 -13.58 22.33
CA GLY A 136 10.34 -13.80 21.73
C GLY A 136 11.10 -14.94 22.40
N HIS A 137 10.88 -15.19 23.70
CA HIS A 137 11.47 -16.33 24.41
C HIS A 137 11.09 -17.70 23.82
N LEU A 138 9.97 -17.80 23.08
CA LEU A 138 9.57 -19.02 22.36
C LEU A 138 10.40 -19.27 21.09
N TYR A 139 11.12 -18.25 20.61
CA TYR A 139 11.92 -18.28 19.39
C TYR A 139 13.39 -18.07 19.76
N PRO A 140 14.16 -19.13 20.09
CA PRO A 140 15.54 -18.99 20.50
C PRO A 140 16.39 -18.30 19.43
N LYS A 141 17.40 -17.56 19.88
CA LYS A 141 18.39 -16.99 18.98
C LYS A 141 19.19 -18.12 18.33
N ILE A 142 19.42 -18.00 17.04
CA ILE A 142 20.30 -18.89 16.28
C ILE A 142 21.41 -18.05 15.64
N GLU A 143 22.62 -18.60 15.61
CA GLU A 143 23.71 -17.99 14.86
C GLU A 143 23.45 -18.16 13.36
N VAL A 144 23.56 -17.07 12.59
CA VAL A 144 23.43 -17.12 11.14
C VAL A 144 24.69 -17.75 10.53
N THR A 145 24.52 -18.95 9.98
CA THR A 145 25.61 -19.73 9.37
C THR A 145 25.89 -19.32 7.93
N ALA A 146 27.06 -19.70 7.41
CA ALA A 146 27.42 -19.45 6.01
C ALA A 146 26.46 -20.15 5.04
N GLU A 147 26.00 -21.35 5.38
CA GLU A 147 25.02 -22.11 4.59
C GLU A 147 23.69 -21.35 4.45
N MET A 148 23.18 -20.80 5.55
CA MET A 148 21.97 -19.97 5.52
C MET A 148 22.13 -18.75 4.61
N THR A 149 23.29 -18.11 4.57
CA THR A 149 23.53 -16.94 3.70
C THR A 149 23.61 -17.28 2.22
N LEU A 150 23.94 -18.54 1.86
CA LEU A 150 23.94 -18.99 0.46
C LEU A 150 22.52 -19.08 -0.09
N ASP A 151 21.61 -19.64 0.71
CA ASP A 151 20.18 -19.78 0.34
C ASP A 151 19.39 -18.49 0.55
N ARG A 152 19.82 -17.65 1.49
CA ARG A 152 19.19 -16.38 1.87
C ARG A 152 20.19 -15.23 1.84
N PRO A 153 20.40 -14.62 0.65
CA PRO A 153 21.34 -13.49 0.49
C PRO A 153 21.00 -12.28 1.38
N ASP A 154 19.75 -12.14 1.81
CA ASP A 154 19.31 -11.09 2.75
C ASP A 154 19.92 -11.24 4.15
N LEU A 155 20.38 -12.44 4.52
CA LEU A 155 21.04 -12.71 5.81
C LEU A 155 22.54 -12.40 5.81
N GLN A 156 23.12 -11.98 4.68
CA GLN A 156 24.56 -11.74 4.56
C GLN A 156 25.09 -10.75 5.59
N THR A 157 24.31 -9.71 5.90
CA THR A 157 24.64 -8.68 6.89
C THR A 157 24.62 -9.19 8.33
N LEU A 158 23.99 -10.34 8.57
CA LEU A 158 23.86 -10.99 9.87
C LEU A 158 24.81 -12.19 10.03
N TYR A 159 25.67 -12.49 9.06
CA TYR A 159 26.60 -13.62 9.14
C TYR A 159 27.42 -13.59 10.45
N ARG A 160 27.42 -14.72 11.19
CA ARG A 160 28.01 -14.88 12.53
C ARG A 160 27.40 -14.00 13.63
N GLN A 161 26.21 -13.48 13.40
CA GLN A 161 25.41 -12.80 14.42
C GLN A 161 24.28 -13.71 14.89
N GLU A 162 23.90 -13.54 16.15
CA GLU A 162 22.70 -14.18 16.69
C GLU A 162 21.45 -13.40 16.28
N ALA A 163 20.53 -14.07 15.59
CA ALA A 163 19.23 -13.53 15.23
C ALA A 163 18.11 -14.46 15.72
N ARG A 164 16.97 -13.88 16.12
CA ARG A 164 15.73 -14.65 16.26
C ARG A 164 15.06 -14.73 14.88
N PRO A 165 14.42 -15.86 14.54
CA PRO A 165 13.59 -15.99 13.34
C PRO A 165 12.48 -14.93 13.25
#